data_AF-A0A0S7WNK5-F1
#
_entry.id   AF-A0A0S7WNK5-F1
#
_cell.length_a   1.000
_cell.length_b   1.000
_cell.length_c   1.000
_cell.angle_alpha   90.00
_cell.angle_beta   90.00
_cell.angle_gamma   90.00
#
_symmetry.space_group_name_H-M   'P 1'
#
loop_
_entity.id
_entity.type
_entity.pdbx_description
1 polymer ?
#
loop_
_entity_poly.entity_id
_entity_poly.type
_entity_poly.pdbx_seq_one_letter_code
_entity_poly.pdbx_strand_id
1 'polypeptide(L)'
;RPYADRVVAVGDCGVSRLYKDGIGAAYRTAKAAARTAIFSGVSAQDFDRHYAPIYSHLRRDNWLGRVLFSASGIVKRSPASVSSLLCVTAEEQKLPFEKRRMSGVLWDMFTGSAAYGDILRRSMHPALAASFVQHIVRACDAGLEIVPKGGCG
;
A
#
# COMPACT_ATOMS: atom_id res chain seq x y z
N ARG A 1 -12.77 -20.69 -5.50
CA ARG A 1 -12.01 -20.42 -6.74
C ARG A 1 -12.86 -19.48 -7.59
N PRO A 2 -12.31 -18.40 -8.18
CA PRO A 2 -13.09 -17.39 -8.93
C PRO A 2 -13.32 -17.76 -10.40
N TYR A 3 -13.36 -19.05 -10.74
CA TYR A 3 -13.55 -19.55 -12.12
C TYR A 3 -14.06 -20.99 -12.10
N ALA A 4 -14.70 -21.37 -13.21
CA ALA A 4 -15.18 -22.71 -13.55
C ALA A 4 -15.10 -22.87 -15.08
N ASP A 5 -15.61 -23.99 -15.61
CA ASP A 5 -15.69 -24.16 -17.06
C ASP A 5 -16.56 -23.05 -17.67
N ARG A 6 -15.96 -22.31 -18.61
CA ARG A 6 -16.56 -21.20 -19.38
C ARG A 6 -17.01 -20.01 -18.54
N VAL A 7 -16.62 -19.93 -17.27
CA VAL A 7 -17.02 -18.86 -16.35
C VAL A 7 -15.81 -18.37 -15.55
N VAL A 8 -15.62 -17.06 -15.47
CA VAL A 8 -14.56 -16.43 -14.66
C VAL A 8 -15.07 -15.14 -14.03
N ALA A 9 -14.83 -14.98 -12.74
CA ALA A 9 -15.15 -13.77 -12.00
C ALA A 9 -14.00 -12.77 -12.13
N VAL A 10 -14.35 -11.52 -12.45
CA VAL A 10 -13.40 -10.40 -12.64
C VAL A 10 -13.82 -9.21 -11.80
N GLY A 11 -12.88 -8.33 -11.48
CA GLY A 11 -13.12 -7.15 -10.64
C GLY A 11 -13.70 -7.52 -9.27
N ASP A 12 -14.68 -6.74 -8.82
CA ASP A 12 -15.26 -6.86 -7.49
C ASP A 12 -16.01 -8.18 -7.26
N CYS A 13 -16.42 -8.86 -8.34
CA CYS A 13 -17.02 -10.19 -8.29
C CYS A 13 -16.02 -11.26 -7.83
N GLY A 14 -14.71 -10.99 -7.94
CA GLY A 14 -13.64 -11.93 -7.61
C GLY A 14 -12.70 -11.42 -6.51
N VAL A 15 -12.06 -10.27 -6.75
CA VAL A 15 -11.12 -9.64 -5.81
C VAL A 15 -11.03 -8.13 -6.07
N SER A 16 -11.49 -7.34 -5.09
CA SER A 16 -11.34 -5.88 -5.08
C SER A 16 -10.09 -5.47 -4.33
N ARG A 17 -9.38 -4.43 -4.77
CA ARG A 17 -8.27 -3.88 -4.00
C ARG A 17 -8.79 -3.15 -2.76
N LEU A 18 -8.18 -3.38 -1.60
CA LEU A 18 -8.73 -2.96 -0.28
C LEU A 18 -8.96 -1.44 -0.15
N TYR A 19 -8.17 -0.60 -0.83
CA TYR A 19 -8.31 0.85 -0.81
C TYR A 19 -7.94 1.44 -2.18
N LYS A 20 -8.94 2.04 -2.84
CA LYS A 20 -8.85 2.95 -4.00
C LYS A 20 -8.44 2.42 -5.38
N ASP A 21 -8.45 1.12 -5.63
CA ASP A 21 -8.03 0.62 -6.95
C ASP A 21 -8.89 -0.55 -7.48
N GLY A 22 -10.21 -0.48 -7.23
CA GLY A 22 -11.18 -1.40 -7.82
C GLY A 22 -11.08 -1.42 -9.35
N ILE A 23 -10.83 -0.25 -9.96
CA ILE A 23 -10.66 -0.10 -11.42
C ILE A 23 -9.38 -0.81 -11.91
N GLY A 24 -8.24 -0.61 -11.25
CA GLY A 24 -7.00 -1.27 -11.64
C GLY A 24 -7.04 -2.79 -11.45
N ALA A 25 -7.66 -3.25 -10.35
CA ALA A 25 -7.89 -4.68 -10.10
C ALA A 25 -8.85 -5.29 -11.14
N ALA A 26 -9.95 -4.61 -11.45
CA ALA A 26 -10.89 -5.02 -12.49
C ALA A 26 -10.23 -5.08 -13.86
N TYR A 27 -9.46 -4.07 -14.25
CA TYR A 27 -8.73 -4.07 -15.52
C TYR A 27 -7.73 -5.24 -15.61
N ARG A 28 -6.92 -5.46 -14.57
CA ARG A 28 -5.92 -6.54 -14.56
C ARG A 28 -6.56 -7.92 -14.63
N THR A 29 -7.63 -8.14 -13.86
CA THR A 29 -8.37 -9.40 -13.85
C THR A 29 -9.13 -9.63 -15.16
N ALA A 30 -9.79 -8.61 -15.71
CA ALA A 30 -10.47 -8.69 -17.00
C ALA A 30 -9.49 -8.97 -18.15
N LYS A 31 -8.35 -8.28 -18.18
CA LYS A 31 -7.29 -8.51 -19.17
C LYS A 31 -6.73 -9.94 -19.08
N ALA A 32 -6.50 -10.44 -17.87
CA ALA A 32 -6.04 -11.80 -17.65
C ALA A 32 -7.06 -12.85 -18.09
N ALA A 33 -8.33 -12.64 -17.73
CA ALA A 33 -9.43 -13.51 -18.13
C ALA A 33 -9.59 -13.55 -19.66
N ALA A 34 -9.62 -12.38 -20.32
CA ALA A 34 -9.72 -12.28 -21.77
C ALA A 34 -8.53 -12.95 -22.47
N ARG A 35 -7.30 -12.69 -22.00
CA ARG A 35 -6.09 -13.33 -22.55
C ARG A 35 -6.16 -14.85 -22.43
N THR A 36 -6.63 -15.37 -21.29
CA THR A 36 -6.77 -16.82 -21.08
C THR A 36 -7.81 -17.40 -22.03
N ALA A 37 -8.98 -16.78 -22.12
CA ALA A 37 -10.07 -17.22 -22.98
C ALA A 37 -9.70 -17.25 -24.47
N ILE A 38 -8.96 -16.24 -24.93
CA ILE A 38 -8.59 -16.09 -26.36
C ILE A 38 -7.41 -16.99 -26.74
N PHE A 39 -6.38 -17.10 -25.88
CA PHE A 39 -5.11 -17.71 -26.27
C PHE A 39 -4.83 -19.08 -25.63
N SER A 40 -5.60 -19.49 -24.63
CA SER A 40 -5.35 -20.74 -23.90
C SER A 40 -6.58 -21.66 -23.89
N GLY A 41 -7.77 -21.09 -23.73
CA GLY A 41 -9.02 -21.81 -23.70
C GLY A 41 -9.96 -21.30 -22.61
N VAL A 42 -11.14 -21.91 -22.53
CA VAL A 42 -12.21 -21.51 -21.61
C VAL A 42 -12.51 -22.58 -20.56
N SER A 43 -11.65 -23.59 -20.39
CA SER A 43 -11.83 -24.60 -19.36
C SER A 43 -11.39 -24.09 -17.98
N ALA A 44 -11.88 -24.73 -16.93
CA ALA A 44 -11.42 -24.45 -15.57
C ALA A 44 -9.91 -24.65 -15.42
N GLN A 45 -9.31 -25.58 -16.17
CA GLN A 45 -7.88 -25.86 -16.14
C GLN A 45 -7.05 -24.76 -16.81
N ASP A 46 -7.56 -24.16 -17.90
CA ASP A 46 -6.92 -23.02 -18.56
C ASP A 46 -6.86 -21.80 -17.63
N PHE A 47 -7.97 -21.53 -16.95
CA PHE A 47 -8.04 -20.46 -15.94
C PHE A 47 -7.20 -20.75 -14.71
N ASP A 48 -7.11 -22.00 -14.25
CA ASP A 48 -6.23 -22.38 -13.14
C ASP A 48 -4.76 -22.09 -13.48
N ARG A 49 -4.34 -22.35 -14.73
CA ARG A 49 -2.96 -22.14 -15.17
C ARG A 49 -2.61 -20.68 -15.47
N HIS A 50 -3.52 -19.92 -16.07
CA HIS A 50 -3.19 -18.58 -16.60
C HIS A 50 -3.84 -17.41 -15.84
N TYR A 51 -5.01 -17.61 -15.22
CA TYR A 51 -5.72 -16.57 -14.47
C TYR A 51 -5.47 -16.64 -12.96
N ALA A 52 -5.44 -17.84 -12.38
CA ALA A 52 -5.28 -18.03 -10.94
C ALA A 52 -4.00 -17.42 -10.34
N PRO A 53 -2.84 -17.39 -11.02
CA PRO A 53 -1.65 -16.73 -10.49
C PRO A 53 -1.86 -15.23 -10.27
N ILE A 54 -2.49 -14.56 -11.24
CA ILE A 54 -2.78 -13.11 -11.18
C ILE A 54 -3.79 -12.86 -10.04
N TYR A 55 -4.87 -13.63 -10.00
CA TYR A 55 -5.85 -13.54 -8.92
C TYR A 55 -5.21 -13.73 -7.53
N SER A 56 -4.34 -14.73 -7.38
CA SER A 56 -3.66 -15.02 -6.13
C SER A 56 -2.69 -13.91 -5.73
N HIS A 57 -2.01 -13.30 -6.69
CA HIS A 57 -1.14 -12.15 -6.46
C HIS A 57 -1.93 -10.95 -5.93
N LEU A 58 -3.06 -10.60 -6.55
CA LEU A 58 -3.94 -9.54 -6.05
C LEU A 58 -4.46 -9.83 -4.63
N ARG A 59 -4.86 -11.08 -4.38
CA ARG A 59 -5.34 -11.49 -3.05
C ARG A 59 -4.25 -11.38 -1.97
N ARG A 60 -3.00 -11.76 -2.29
CA ARG A 60 -1.85 -11.60 -1.38
C ARG A 60 -1.53 -10.14 -1.13
N ASP A 61 -1.52 -9.31 -2.18
CA ASP A 61 -1.30 -7.87 -2.05
C ASP A 61 -2.35 -7.23 -1.13
N ASN A 62 -3.63 -7.58 -1.26
CA ASN A 62 -4.68 -7.10 -0.37
C ASN A 62 -4.49 -7.48 1.11
N TRP A 63 -3.93 -8.67 1.36
CA TRP A 63 -3.57 -9.05 2.73
C TRP A 63 -2.46 -8.14 3.27
N LEU A 64 -1.45 -7.81 2.46
CA LEU A 64 -0.42 -6.82 2.82
C LEU A 64 -1.02 -5.42 3.03
N GLY A 65 -2.02 -5.04 2.23
CA GLY A 65 -2.79 -3.81 2.43
C GLY A 65 -3.43 -3.77 3.82
N ARG A 66 -4.07 -4.85 4.27
CA ARG A 66 -4.65 -4.93 5.63
C ARG A 66 -3.60 -4.73 6.71
N VAL A 67 -2.41 -5.33 6.57
CA VAL A 67 -1.30 -5.14 7.50
C VAL A 67 -0.87 -3.67 7.52
N LEU A 68 -0.66 -3.07 6.36
CA LEU A 68 -0.26 -1.67 6.21
C LEU A 68 -1.28 -0.70 6.85
N PHE A 69 -2.57 -0.89 6.59
CA PHE A 69 -3.60 -0.02 7.18
C PHE A 69 -3.74 -0.22 8.69
N SER A 70 -3.57 -1.45 9.19
CA SER A 70 -3.54 -1.71 10.63
C SER A 70 -2.37 -0.97 11.30
N ALA A 71 -1.18 -0.99 10.68
CA ALA A 71 -0.03 -0.22 11.15
C ALA A 71 -0.29 1.29 11.13
N SER A 72 -0.94 1.80 10.08
CA SER A 72 -1.34 3.22 10.01
C SER A 72 -2.33 3.60 11.13
N GLY A 73 -3.19 2.66 11.52
CA GLY A 73 -4.10 2.82 12.66
C GLY A 73 -3.35 2.97 13.98
N ILE A 74 -2.24 2.23 14.17
CA ILE A 74 -1.38 2.35 15.36
C ILE A 74 -0.72 3.73 15.42
N VAL A 75 -0.16 4.20 14.31
CA VAL A 75 0.47 5.54 14.23
C VAL A 75 -0.53 6.64 14.63
N LYS A 76 -1.79 6.52 14.20
CA LYS A 76 -2.83 7.51 14.50
C LYS A 76 -3.33 7.51 15.95
N ARG A 77 -3.01 6.49 16.76
CA ARG A 77 -3.44 6.42 18.17
C ARG A 77 -2.64 7.34 19.09
N SER A 78 -1.46 7.78 18.66
CA SER A 78 -0.55 8.59 19.46
C SER A 78 -0.36 9.96 18.82
N PRO A 79 -0.64 11.06 19.53
CA PRO A 79 -0.35 12.40 19.03
C PRO A 79 1.16 12.60 18.76
N ALA A 80 2.04 11.95 19.53
CA ALA A 80 3.49 11.98 19.28
C ALA A 80 3.87 11.30 17.97
N SER A 81 3.25 10.17 17.63
CA SER A 81 3.49 9.47 16.35
C SER A 81 2.95 10.25 15.16
N VAL A 82 1.80 10.93 15.32
CA VAL A 82 1.26 11.84 14.30
C VAL A 82 2.16 13.06 14.12
N SER A 83 2.60 13.69 15.22
CA SER A 83 3.53 14.82 15.17
C SER A 83 4.85 14.45 14.50
N SER A 84 5.42 13.28 14.85
CA SER A 84 6.61 12.74 14.20
C SER A 84 6.42 12.53 12.70
N LEU A 85 5.27 11.99 12.27
CA LEU A 85 4.96 11.81 10.85
C LEU A 85 4.96 13.15 10.10
N LEU A 86 4.38 14.18 10.70
CA LEU A 86 4.32 15.52 10.13
C LEU A 86 5.70 16.18 10.07
N CYS A 87 6.47 16.14 11.16
CA CYS A 87 7.82 16.71 11.18
C CYS A 87 8.75 16.04 10.16
N VAL A 88 8.81 14.70 10.13
CA VAL A 88 9.65 13.97 9.16
C VAL A 88 9.24 14.34 7.73
N THR A 89 7.95 14.43 7.45
CA THR A 89 7.44 14.81 6.12
C THR A 89 7.79 16.26 5.77
N ALA A 90 7.73 17.18 6.73
CA ALA A 90 8.09 18.58 6.55
C ALA A 90 9.59 18.76 6.31
N GLU A 91 10.45 18.04 7.04
CA GLU A 91 11.89 18.03 6.83
C GLU A 91 12.27 17.47 5.46
N GLU A 92 11.61 16.38 5.03
CA GLU A 92 11.84 15.78 3.72
C GLU A 92 11.56 16.76 2.57
N GLN A 93 10.67 17.75 2.73
CA GLN A 93 10.41 18.73 1.66
C GLN A 93 11.64 19.57 1.30
N LYS A 94 12.61 19.69 2.21
CA LYS A 94 13.89 20.38 1.97
C LYS A 94 14.88 19.53 1.16
N LEU A 95 14.63 18.23 1.03
CA LEU A 95 15.50 17.29 0.33
C LEU A 95 15.09 17.12 -1.15
N PRO A 96 16.00 16.65 -2.02
CA PRO A 96 15.65 16.19 -3.36
C PRO A 96 14.61 15.07 -3.31
N PHE A 97 13.77 14.98 -4.35
CA PHE A 97 12.62 14.05 -4.42
C PHE A 97 13.00 12.59 -4.08
N GLU A 98 14.14 12.10 -4.57
CA GLU A 98 14.64 10.74 -4.35
C GLU A 98 14.88 10.39 -2.87
N LYS A 99 15.13 11.39 -2.02
CA LYS A 99 15.39 11.21 -0.60
C LYS A 99 14.12 11.33 0.26
N ARG A 100 12.96 11.67 -0.34
CA ARG A 100 11.68 11.88 0.37
C ARG A 100 10.94 10.55 0.58
N ARG A 101 11.45 9.72 1.47
CA ARG A 101 11.00 8.33 1.69
C ARG A 101 9.61 8.27 2.32
N MET A 102 9.37 9.04 3.38
CA MET A 102 8.06 9.14 4.02
C MET A 102 7.03 9.70 3.06
N SER A 103 7.38 10.78 2.37
CA SER A 103 6.53 11.44 1.39
C SER A 103 6.14 10.48 0.26
N GLY A 104 7.09 9.68 -0.25
CA GLY A 104 6.82 8.66 -1.27
C GLY A 104 5.90 7.55 -0.76
N VAL A 105 6.11 7.06 0.47
CA VAL A 105 5.22 6.07 1.09
C VAL A 105 3.81 6.63 1.24
N LEU A 106 3.66 7.83 1.77
CA LEU A 106 2.35 8.50 1.93
C LEU A 106 1.68 8.74 0.57
N TRP A 107 2.43 9.21 -0.43
CA TRP A 107 1.94 9.39 -1.79
C TRP A 107 1.32 8.11 -2.33
N ASP A 108 2.07 7.00 -2.32
CA ASP A 108 1.59 5.72 -2.82
C ASP A 108 0.42 5.14 -2.01
N MET A 109 0.37 5.41 -0.71
CA MET A 109 -0.79 5.06 0.12
C MET A 109 -2.05 5.84 -0.27
N PHE A 110 -1.92 7.12 -0.67
CA PHE A 110 -3.05 7.96 -1.04
C PHE A 110 -3.53 7.77 -2.48
N THR A 111 -2.59 7.57 -3.41
CA THR A 111 -2.86 7.42 -4.85
C THR A 111 -3.05 5.97 -5.29
N GLY A 112 -2.54 5.00 -4.52
CA GLY A 112 -2.56 3.58 -4.89
C GLY A 112 -1.61 3.22 -6.03
N SER A 113 -0.63 4.06 -6.37
CA SER A 113 0.27 3.88 -7.53
C SER A 113 1.19 2.65 -7.47
N ALA A 114 1.37 2.05 -6.30
CA ALA A 114 2.25 0.89 -6.09
C ALA A 114 1.53 -0.31 -5.46
N ALA A 115 2.13 -1.51 -5.55
CA ALA A 115 1.70 -2.69 -4.80
C ALA A 115 1.76 -2.42 -3.28
N TYR A 116 0.81 -2.92 -2.49
CA TYR A 116 0.88 -2.76 -1.03
C TYR A 116 2.14 -3.42 -0.47
N GLY A 117 2.61 -4.53 -1.07
CA GLY A 117 3.90 -5.13 -0.72
C GLY A 117 5.09 -4.19 -0.92
N ASP A 118 5.11 -3.42 -2.01
CA ASP A 118 6.18 -2.45 -2.28
C ASP A 118 6.13 -1.25 -1.34
N ILE A 119 4.93 -0.80 -0.98
CA ILE A 119 4.73 0.26 0.02
C ILE A 119 5.21 -0.23 1.39
N LEU A 120 4.82 -1.43 1.80
CA LEU A 120 5.23 -2.02 3.08
C LEU A 120 6.75 -2.18 3.15
N ARG A 121 7.39 -2.71 2.10
CA ARG A 121 8.85 -2.82 2.03
C ARG A 121 9.54 -1.46 2.18
N ARG A 122 9.03 -0.41 1.53
CA ARG A 122 9.59 0.95 1.64
C ARG A 122 9.35 1.56 3.01
N SER A 123 8.21 1.28 3.64
CA SER A 123 7.91 1.74 5.00
C SER A 123 8.85 1.13 6.06
N MET A 124 9.32 -0.10 5.83
CA MET A 124 10.29 -0.79 6.72
C MET A 124 11.75 -0.44 6.42
N HIS A 125 12.02 0.59 5.61
CA HIS A 125 13.39 0.98 5.31
C HIS A 125 14.09 1.51 6.58
N PRO A 126 15.30 1.01 6.92
CA PRO A 126 15.95 1.30 8.21
C PRO A 126 16.18 2.79 8.44
N ALA A 127 16.58 3.54 7.41
CA ALA A 127 16.74 4.99 7.51
C ALA A 127 15.42 5.74 7.81
N LEU A 128 14.29 5.26 7.26
CA LEU A 128 12.99 5.85 7.52
C LEU A 128 12.53 5.53 8.95
N ALA A 129 12.69 4.28 9.38
CA ALA A 129 12.39 3.85 10.74
C ALA A 129 13.21 4.62 11.79
N ALA A 130 14.51 4.79 11.55
CA ALA A 130 15.40 5.54 12.44
C ALA A 130 14.97 7.01 12.57
N SER A 131 14.72 7.69 11.45
CA SER A 131 14.24 9.07 11.44
C SER A 131 12.89 9.21 12.17
N PHE A 132 11.98 8.28 11.96
CA PHE A 132 10.67 8.27 12.61
C PHE A 132 10.77 8.03 14.13
N VAL A 133 11.56 7.06 14.57
CA VAL A 133 11.77 6.78 16.01
C VAL A 133 12.44 7.96 16.70
N GLN A 134 13.47 8.55 16.08
CA GLN A 134 14.16 9.73 16.62
C GLN A 134 13.19 10.90 16.85
N HIS A 135 12.28 11.14 15.92
CA HIS A 135 11.27 12.19 16.05
C HIS A 135 10.20 11.87 17.09
N ILE A 136 9.80 10.59 17.25
CA ILE A 136 8.90 10.18 18.33
C ILE A 136 9.52 10.45 19.70
N VAL A 137 10.80 10.06 19.90
CA VAL A 137 11.50 10.29 21.17
C VAL A 137 11.56 11.78 21.49
N ARG A 138 11.98 12.61 20.52
CA ARG A 138 12.01 14.06 20.67
C ARG A 138 10.63 14.65 21.02
N ALA A 139 9.56 14.17 20.39
CA ALA A 139 8.21 14.64 20.65
C ALA A 139 7.68 14.24 22.04
N CYS A 140 8.10 13.07 22.55
CA CYS A 140 7.79 12.64 23.92
C CYS A 140 8.57 13.47 24.95
N ASP A 141 9.85 13.72 24.71
CA ASP A 141 10.72 14.50 25.61
C ASP A 141 10.32 15.98 25.68
N ALA A 142 9.80 16.54 24.58
CA ALA A 142 9.34 17.94 24.50
C ALA A 142 7.94 18.18 25.09
N GLY A 143 7.26 17.16 25.64
CA GLY A 143 5.96 17.32 26.28
C GLY A 143 4.84 17.71 25.31
N LEU A 144 4.56 16.88 24.30
CA LEU A 144 3.31 16.87 23.52
C LEU A 144 2.74 18.23 23.03
N GLU A 145 3.59 19.21 22.72
CA GLU A 145 3.16 20.28 21.81
C GLU A 145 3.01 19.66 20.42
N ILE A 146 1.76 19.52 19.98
CA ILE A 146 1.38 18.84 18.73
C ILE A 146 2.10 19.48 17.51
N VAL A 147 2.55 20.74 17.65
CA VAL A 147 3.53 21.43 16.81
C VAL A 147 4.25 22.48 17.68
N PRO A 148 5.59 22.45 17.84
CA PRO A 148 6.29 23.52 18.53
C PRO A 148 6.21 24.80 17.70
N LYS A 149 5.91 25.94 18.34
CA LYS A 149 5.86 27.29 17.71
C LYS A 149 7.20 27.76 17.10
N GLY A 150 8.25 26.94 17.15
CA GLY A 150 9.61 27.24 16.66
C GLY A 150 10.10 26.39 15.47
N GLY A 151 9.25 25.56 14.86
CA GLY A 151 9.66 24.68 13.76
C GLY A 151 10.42 23.43 14.23
N CYS A 152 10.34 22.35 13.43
CA CYS A 152 11.00 21.05 13.70
C CYS A 152 12.54 21.15 13.53
N GLY A 153 13.21 21.99 14.33
CA GLY A 153 14.67 22.14 14.37
C GLY A 153 15.31 21.28 15.45
#